data_AF-A0A453SWI5-F1
#
_entry.id   AF-A0A453SWI5-F1
#
_cell.length_a   1.000
_cell.length_b   1.000
_cell.length_c   1.000
_cell.angle_alpha   90.00
_cell.angle_beta   90.00
_cell.angle_gamma   90.00
#
_symmetry.space_group_name_H-M   'P 1'
#
loop_
_entity.id
_entity.type
_entity.pdbx_description
1 polymer ?
#
loop_
_entity_poly.entity_id
_entity_poly.type
_entity_poly.pdbx_seq_one_letter_code
_entity_poly.pdbx_strand_id
1 'polypeptide(L)'
;LVLMLSVQTTWRVGKEAVDAGSALVPDSVPRPIARIGVTFVAVSVALFLLKSVISTALFVLAMMGLIYFAFLAMNPKEGSRSVDEGDSPPSDDPAEEARRIMEKYK
;
A
#
# COMPACT_ATOMS: atom_id res chain seq x y z
N LEU A 1 -19.85 -12.26 12.63
CA LEU A 1 -20.68 -13.10 11.73
C LEU A 1 -20.45 -12.74 10.25
N VAL A 2 -20.57 -11.47 9.86
CA VAL A 2 -20.33 -11.01 8.47
C VAL A 2 -18.93 -11.34 7.95
N LEU A 3 -17.89 -11.13 8.76
CA LEU A 3 -16.50 -11.36 8.37
C LEU A 3 -16.16 -12.85 8.14
N MET A 4 -16.87 -13.75 8.80
CA MET A 4 -16.68 -15.20 8.66
C MET A 4 -17.38 -15.72 7.40
N LEU A 5 -18.53 -15.12 7.04
CA LEU A 5 -19.26 -15.42 5.81
C LEU A 5 -18.47 -15.01 4.57
N SER A 6 -17.89 -13.80 4.57
CA SER A 6 -17.08 -13.31 3.44
C SER A 6 -15.84 -14.17 3.20
N VAL A 7 -15.16 -14.60 4.26
CA VAL A 7 -14.03 -15.53 4.13
C VAL A 7 -14.48 -16.87 3.54
N GLN A 8 -15.61 -17.41 3.97
CA GLN A 8 -16.13 -18.68 3.44
C GLN A 8 -16.59 -18.58 1.99
N THR A 9 -17.23 -17.48 1.57
CA THR A 9 -17.63 -17.28 0.17
C THR A 9 -16.42 -17.06 -0.73
N THR A 10 -15.44 -16.26 -0.32
CA THR A 10 -14.18 -16.10 -1.07
C THR A 10 -13.44 -17.43 -1.22
N TRP A 11 -13.40 -18.25 -0.16
CA TRP A 11 -12.78 -19.57 -0.19
C TRP A 11 -13.49 -20.54 -1.15
N ARG A 12 -14.84 -20.57 -1.12
CA ARG A 12 -15.64 -21.41 -2.04
C ARG A 12 -15.50 -20.98 -3.50
N VAL A 13 -15.62 -19.68 -3.78
CA VAL A 13 -15.49 -19.14 -5.14
C VAL A 13 -14.08 -19.40 -5.69
N GLY A 14 -13.04 -19.28 -4.85
CA GLY A 14 -11.68 -19.63 -5.24
C GLY A 14 -11.55 -21.10 -5.63
N LYS A 15 -12.17 -22.01 -4.86
CA LYS A 15 -12.14 -23.45 -5.18
C LYS A 15 -12.91 -23.77 -6.46
N GLU A 16 -14.08 -23.17 -6.66
CA GLU A 16 -14.90 -23.36 -7.85
C GLU A 16 -14.25 -22.78 -9.11
N ALA A 17 -13.53 -21.65 -8.99
CA ALA A 17 -12.75 -21.07 -10.09
C ALA A 17 -11.56 -21.95 -10.49
N VAL A 18 -10.89 -22.59 -9.52
CA VAL A 18 -9.79 -23.54 -9.77
C VAL A 18 -10.32 -24.82 -10.44
N ASP A 19 -11.44 -25.35 -9.97
CA ASP A 19 -12.08 -26.53 -10.55
C ASP A 19 -12.56 -26.24 -12.00
N ALA A 20 -13.17 -25.08 -12.25
CA ALA A 20 -13.56 -24.65 -13.60
C ALA A 20 -12.37 -24.38 -14.53
N GLY A 21 -11.28 -23.81 -14.01
CA GLY A 21 -10.04 -23.61 -14.76
C GLY A 21 -9.38 -24.94 -15.16
N SER A 22 -9.53 -25.99 -14.35
CA SER A 22 -8.97 -27.32 -14.62
C SER A 22 -9.72 -28.09 -15.72
N ALA A 23 -11.01 -27.82 -15.90
CA ALA A 23 -11.85 -28.40 -16.96
C ALA A 23 -11.64 -27.75 -18.34
N LEU A 24 -10.98 -26.59 -18.38
CA LEU A 24 -10.60 -25.89 -19.63
C LEU A 24 -9.24 -26.35 -20.19
N VAL A 25 -8.58 -27.32 -19.56
CA VAL A 25 -7.38 -27.94 -20.11
C VAL A 25 -7.81 -29.05 -21.09
N PRO A 26 -7.63 -28.86 -22.41
CA PRO A 26 -8.09 -29.83 -23.39
C PRO A 26 -7.35 -31.17 -23.24
N ASP A 27 -8.11 -32.26 -23.32
CA ASP A 27 -7.61 -33.65 -23.30
C ASP A 27 -6.75 -34.06 -24.52
N SER A 28 -6.40 -33.11 -25.39
CA SER A 28 -5.85 -33.38 -26.72
C SER A 28 -4.35 -33.11 -26.88
N VAL A 29 -3.58 -32.95 -25.79
CA VAL A 29 -2.11 -32.77 -25.89
C VAL A 29 -1.38 -33.76 -24.95
N PRO A 30 -0.38 -34.52 -25.43
CA PRO A 30 0.37 -35.50 -24.63
C PRO A 30 0.88 -34.87 -23.32
N ARG A 31 0.35 -35.41 -22.22
CA ARG A 31 0.04 -34.73 -20.95
C ARG A 31 1.20 -34.20 -20.07
N PRO A 32 2.46 -34.68 -20.11
CA PRO A 32 3.45 -34.23 -19.12
C PRO A 32 4.26 -32.99 -19.53
N ILE A 33 4.84 -32.96 -20.73
CA ILE A 33 5.91 -31.99 -21.08
C ILE A 33 5.33 -30.61 -21.41
N ALA A 34 4.24 -30.55 -22.18
CA ALA A 34 3.54 -29.30 -22.48
C ALA A 34 2.93 -28.67 -21.22
N ARG A 35 2.51 -29.50 -20.26
CA ARG A 35 1.90 -29.06 -19.00
C ARG A 35 2.94 -28.45 -18.07
N ILE A 36 4.13 -29.04 -17.93
CA ILE A 36 5.22 -28.45 -17.15
C ILE A 36 5.63 -27.10 -17.73
N GLY A 37 5.76 -26.98 -19.06
CA GLY A 37 6.11 -25.70 -19.69
C GLY A 37 5.06 -24.61 -19.47
N VAL A 38 3.78 -24.90 -19.77
CA VAL A 38 2.69 -23.91 -19.66
C VAL A 38 2.41 -23.55 -18.21
N THR A 39 2.44 -24.52 -17.29
CA THR A 39 2.30 -24.24 -15.85
C THR A 39 3.47 -23.44 -15.33
N PHE A 40 4.71 -23.69 -15.76
CA PHE A 40 5.87 -22.92 -15.32
C PHE A 40 5.80 -21.47 -15.82
N VAL A 41 5.38 -21.24 -17.07
CA VAL A 41 5.16 -19.89 -17.60
C VAL A 41 4.00 -19.21 -16.86
N ALA A 42 2.88 -19.90 -16.65
CA ALA A 42 1.73 -19.35 -15.93
C ALA A 42 2.09 -19.00 -14.47
N VAL A 43 2.80 -19.89 -13.77
CA VAL A 43 3.31 -19.66 -12.40
C VAL A 43 4.32 -18.53 -12.39
N SER A 44 5.22 -18.47 -13.37
CA SER A 44 6.21 -17.39 -13.48
C SER A 44 5.53 -16.04 -13.67
N VAL A 45 4.52 -15.95 -14.54
CA VAL A 45 3.74 -14.72 -14.74
C VAL A 45 2.97 -14.36 -13.47
N ALA A 46 2.31 -15.32 -12.83
CA ALA A 46 1.59 -15.08 -11.57
C ALA A 46 2.54 -14.59 -10.45
N LEU A 47 3.70 -15.23 -10.30
CA LEU A 47 4.74 -14.81 -9.36
C LEU A 47 5.36 -13.47 -9.76
N PHE A 48 5.48 -13.17 -11.05
CA PHE A 48 6.01 -11.89 -11.53
C PHE A 48 5.07 -10.75 -11.19
N LEU A 49 3.76 -10.94 -11.36
CA LEU A 49 2.74 -9.97 -10.96
C LEU A 49 2.71 -9.80 -9.44
N LEU A 50 2.74 -10.90 -8.68
CA LEU A 50 2.76 -10.87 -7.22
C LEU A 50 4.03 -10.16 -6.69
N LYS A 51 5.20 -10.53 -7.22
CA LYS A 51 6.47 -9.90 -6.89
C LYS A 51 6.50 -8.44 -7.34
N SER A 52 5.89 -8.09 -8.46
CA SER A 52 5.79 -6.70 -8.94
C SER A 52 5.00 -5.83 -7.97
N VAL A 53 3.85 -6.29 -7.50
CA VAL A 53 3.03 -5.56 -6.52
C VAL A 53 3.78 -5.43 -5.19
N ILE A 54 4.34 -6.54 -4.68
CA ILE A 54 5.12 -6.54 -3.43
C ILE A 54 6.35 -5.64 -3.55
N SER A 55 7.07 -5.72 -4.67
CA SER A 55 8.26 -4.91 -4.92
C SER A 55 7.92 -3.44 -5.07
N THR A 56 6.79 -3.09 -5.69
CA THR A 56 6.34 -1.70 -5.81
C THR A 56 5.93 -1.15 -4.45
N ALA A 57 5.17 -1.91 -3.68
CA ALA A 57 4.77 -1.52 -2.32
C ALA A 57 5.98 -1.32 -1.40
N LEU A 58 6.93 -2.27 -1.40
CA LEU A 58 8.17 -2.16 -0.64
C LEU A 58 9.06 -1.03 -1.17
N PHE A 59 9.14 -0.80 -2.48
CA PHE A 59 9.92 0.28 -3.05
C PHE A 59 9.40 1.65 -2.62
N VAL A 60 8.09 1.88 -2.68
CA VAL A 60 7.47 3.12 -2.21
C VAL A 60 7.68 3.28 -0.70
N LEU A 61 7.46 2.22 0.08
CA LEU A 61 7.65 2.24 1.53
C LEU A 61 9.12 2.49 1.90
N ALA A 62 10.06 1.87 1.18
CA ALA A 62 11.49 2.05 1.37
C ALA A 62 11.94 3.44 0.96
N MET A 63 11.47 3.99 -0.16
CA MET A 63 11.80 5.35 -0.58
C MET A 63 11.24 6.39 0.38
N MET A 64 9.97 6.25 0.80
CA MET A 64 9.39 7.10 1.84
C MET A 64 10.20 7.00 3.13
N GLY A 65 10.42 5.77 3.62
CA GLY A 65 11.19 5.52 4.84
C GLY A 65 12.63 6.04 4.79
N LEU A 66 13.31 5.87 3.65
CA LEU A 66 14.69 6.33 3.46
C LEU A 66 14.77 7.86 3.41
N ILE A 67 13.82 8.53 2.76
CA ILE A 67 13.75 9.99 2.77
C ILE A 67 13.48 10.49 4.19
N TYR A 68 12.50 9.92 4.91
CA TYR A 68 12.23 10.28 6.31
C TYR A 68 13.43 10.01 7.22
N PHE A 69 14.11 8.88 7.04
CA PHE A 69 15.29 8.52 7.80
C PHE A 69 16.46 9.47 7.50
N ALA A 70 16.67 9.85 6.24
CA ALA A 70 17.69 10.82 5.86
C ALA A 70 17.41 12.20 6.47
N PHE A 71 16.15 12.66 6.44
CA PHE A 71 15.73 13.89 7.10
C PHE A 71 15.96 13.84 8.62
N LEU A 72 15.58 12.74 9.28
CA LEU A 72 15.79 12.57 10.71
C LEU A 72 17.27 12.50 11.09
N ALA A 73 18.10 11.86 10.25
CA ALA A 73 19.53 11.73 10.47
C ALA A 73 20.29 13.05 10.24
N MET A 74 19.89 13.86 9.26
CA MET A 74 20.50 15.17 8.99
C MET A 74 19.94 16.29 9.88
N ASN A 75 18.68 16.16 10.35
CA ASN A 75 18.05 17.07 11.33
C ASN A 75 17.59 16.32 12.61
N PRO A 76 18.51 15.80 13.43
CA PRO A 76 18.18 15.04 14.63
C PRO A 76 17.47 15.83 15.75
N LYS A 77 17.31 17.17 15.59
CA LYS A 77 16.61 18.04 16.55
C LYS A 77 15.16 18.35 16.16
N GLU A 78 14.76 18.04 14.94
CA GLU A 78 13.39 18.31 14.44
C GLU A 78 12.46 17.09 14.57
N GLY A 79 13.02 15.90 14.84
CA GLY A 79 12.24 14.68 15.09
C GLY A 79 11.36 14.71 16.35
N SER A 80 11.54 15.72 17.22
CA SER A 80 10.64 15.98 18.36
C SER A 80 9.55 17.02 18.04
N ARG A 81 9.57 17.64 16.84
CA ARG A 81 8.66 18.74 16.48
C ARG A 81 7.54 18.34 15.52
N SER A 82 7.55 17.12 14.98
CA SER A 82 6.54 16.67 14.01
C SER A 82 5.29 16.04 14.64
N VAL A 83 5.11 16.17 15.96
CA VAL A 83 3.84 15.89 16.67
C VAL A 83 3.42 17.10 17.49
N ASP A 84 3.67 18.31 17.00
CA ASP A 84 3.05 19.53 17.51
C ASP A 84 2.13 20.07 16.41
N GLU A 85 0.87 19.67 16.53
CA GLU A 85 -0.31 20.48 16.28
C GLU A 85 -0.07 21.84 15.60
N GLY A 86 -0.52 22.01 14.35
CA GLY A 86 -0.67 23.35 13.75
C GLY A 86 0.01 23.55 12.40
N ASP A 87 -0.50 22.86 11.38
CA ASP A 87 -0.30 23.28 9.99
C ASP A 87 -1.13 24.55 9.73
N SER A 88 -0.54 25.73 9.93
CA SER A 88 -0.84 27.00 9.24
C SER A 88 0.07 28.15 9.73
N PRO A 89 0.71 28.95 8.84
CA PRO A 89 1.21 30.26 9.22
C PRO A 89 0.03 31.26 9.27
N PRO A 90 0.01 32.18 10.23
CA PRO A 90 0.52 33.49 9.87
C PRO A 90 1.63 33.92 10.82
N SER A 91 2.73 34.35 10.21
CA SER A 91 3.57 35.40 10.75
C SER A 91 2.71 36.55 11.27
N ASP A 92 2.54 36.62 12.58
CA ASP A 92 2.43 37.82 13.43
C ASP A 92 1.79 37.36 14.74
N ASP A 93 2.45 37.65 15.85
CA ASP A 93 2.10 37.18 17.19
C ASP A 93 0.60 37.45 17.45
N PRO A 94 -0.27 36.43 17.62
CA PRO A 94 -1.74 36.61 17.69
C PRO A 94 -2.16 37.51 18.86
N ALA A 95 -1.28 37.65 19.87
CA ALA A 95 -1.43 38.60 20.96
C ALA A 95 -1.32 40.07 20.51
N GLU A 96 -0.51 40.36 19.49
CA GLU A 96 -0.30 41.70 18.94
C GLU A 96 -1.44 42.09 17.99
N GLU A 97 -1.97 41.14 17.23
CA GLU A 97 -3.19 41.35 16.43
C GLU A 97 -4.43 41.54 17.32
N ALA A 98 -4.54 40.78 18.42
CA ALA A 98 -5.59 40.98 19.42
C ALA A 98 -5.53 42.38 20.07
N ARG A 99 -4.34 42.90 20.37
CA ARG A 99 -4.16 44.27 20.90
C ARG A 99 -4.59 45.33 19.90
N ARG A 100 -4.23 45.18 18.61
CA ARG A 100 -4.66 46.08 17.54
C ARG A 100 -6.19 46.11 17.39
N ILE A 101 -6.86 44.96 17.50
CA ILE A 101 -8.33 44.87 17.43
C ILE A 101 -8.97 45.55 18.66
N MET A 102 -8.38 45.39 19.85
CA MET A 102 -8.91 45.98 21.09
C MET A 102 -8.80 47.51 21.11
N GLU A 103 -7.75 48.08 20.50
CA GLU A 103 -7.58 49.54 20.37
C GLU A 103 -8.51 50.16 19.32
N LYS A 104 -8.85 49.43 18.26
CA LYS A 104 -9.66 49.97 17.14
C LYS A 104 -11.13 50.24 17.51
N TYR A 105 -11.63 49.63 18.59
CA TYR A 105 -13.01 49.77 19.06
C TYR A 105 -13.12 50.45 20.44
N LYS A 106 -12.06 51.13 20.88
CA LYS A 106 -12.03 51.93 22.10
C LYS A 106 -12.39 53.38 21.81
#